data_AF-A0A947G864-F1
#
_entry.id   AF-A0A947G864-F1
#
_cell.length_a   1.000
_cell.length_b   1.000
_cell.length_c   1.000
_cell.angle_alpha   90.00
_cell.angle_beta   90.00
_cell.angle_gamma   90.00
#
_symmetry.space_group_name_H-M   'P 1'
#
loop_
_entity.id
_entity.type
_entity.pdbx_description
1 polymer ?
#
loop_
_entity_poly.entity_id
_entity_poly.type
_entity_poly.pdbx_seq_one_letter_code
_entity_poly.pdbx_strand_id
1 'polypeptide(L)'
;MADLVLDPEEIRSLAETLRDAPPEEILRTALERIPRLALACSFGAEDMVILDLLMKIDPEASVFYLDTDLLFPETYALRDEAVRRYGIPNLRRIRPDLSLEAQAAEYGEALWSRDPDLCCYLRKVQPLEQVLAGLDGWITGIRREQAPTRARAEVFEIDGKFGVVKVNPLAYWTWDDVWNYIRAHDVPYNPLHDRGYPSIGCAPCTRPVKPGEDLRAGRWSPTRPAH
;
A
#
# COMPACT_ATOMS: atom_id res chain seq x y z
N MET A 1 14.66 14.68 15.58
CA MET A 1 13.35 14.17 15.12
C MET A 1 12.63 15.37 14.54
N ALA A 2 12.13 15.27 13.31
CA ALA A 2 11.18 16.28 12.83
C ALA A 2 10.01 16.31 13.82
N ASP A 3 9.55 17.51 14.19
CA ASP A 3 8.37 17.63 15.04
C ASP A 3 7.19 17.05 14.27
N LEU A 4 6.51 16.05 14.86
CA LEU A 4 5.29 15.48 14.28
C LEU A 4 4.26 16.60 14.12
N VAL A 5 3.55 16.61 12.99
CA VAL A 5 2.53 17.64 12.74
C VAL A 5 1.35 17.56 13.70
N LEU A 6 1.06 16.36 14.21
CA LEU A 6 0.09 16.11 15.28
C LEU A 6 0.84 15.58 16.50
N ASP A 7 0.45 16.03 17.69
CA ASP A 7 1.04 15.50 18.92
C ASP A 7 0.60 14.04 19.17
N PRO A 8 1.40 13.23 19.89
CA PRO A 8 1.06 11.83 20.13
C PRO A 8 -0.23 11.58 20.91
N GLU A 9 -0.70 12.53 21.73
CA GLU A 9 -1.97 12.40 22.45
C GLU A 9 -3.16 12.66 21.53
N GLU A 10 -3.05 13.64 20.64
CA GLU A 10 -4.02 13.88 19.59
C GLU A 10 -4.16 12.67 18.67
N ILE A 11 -3.06 12.06 18.24
CA ILE A 11 -3.09 10.85 17.40
C ILE A 11 -3.80 9.70 18.12
N ARG A 12 -3.55 9.52 19.43
CA ARG A 12 -4.27 8.51 20.26
C ARG A 12 -5.76 8.82 20.34
N SER A 13 -6.12 10.08 20.59
CA SER A 13 -7.52 10.51 20.66
C SER A 13 -8.26 10.28 19.34
N LEU A 14 -7.63 10.61 18.20
CA LEU A 14 -8.17 10.33 16.86
C LEU A 14 -8.34 8.82 16.63
N ALA A 15 -7.34 8.01 17.03
CA ALA A 15 -7.41 6.56 16.90
C ALA A 15 -8.56 5.93 17.70
N GLU A 16 -8.84 6.45 18.89
CA GLU A 16 -9.93 5.97 19.76
C GLU A 16 -11.29 6.45 19.27
N THR A 17 -11.42 7.74 18.93
CA THR A 17 -12.71 8.36 18.56
C THR A 17 -13.19 7.90 17.18
N LEU A 18 -12.28 7.67 16.24
CA LEU A 18 -12.60 7.24 14.87
C LEU A 18 -12.48 5.73 14.67
N ARG A 19 -12.29 4.94 15.73
CA ARG A 19 -12.10 3.48 15.64
C ARG A 19 -13.18 2.79 14.80
N ASP A 20 -14.44 3.11 15.09
CA ASP A 20 -15.62 2.51 14.47
C ASP A 20 -16.25 3.42 13.40
N ALA A 21 -15.55 4.51 13.03
CA ALA A 21 -16.05 5.45 12.04
C ALA A 21 -15.93 4.86 10.61
N PRO A 22 -16.81 5.27 9.69
CA PRO A 22 -16.66 4.93 8.28
C PRO A 22 -15.32 5.41 7.71
N PRO A 23 -14.69 4.68 6.77
CA PRO A 23 -13.42 5.10 6.16
C PRO A 23 -13.45 6.49 5.55
N GLU A 24 -14.59 6.94 5.03
CA GLU A 24 -14.80 8.28 4.50
C GLU A 24 -14.54 9.37 5.55
N GLU A 25 -15.02 9.14 6.78
CA GLU A 25 -14.84 10.08 7.90
C GLU A 25 -13.37 10.11 8.33
N ILE A 26 -12.75 8.93 8.48
CA ILE A 26 -11.31 8.80 8.77
C ILE A 26 -10.47 9.55 7.73
N LEU A 27 -10.77 9.38 6.44
CA LEU A 27 -10.07 10.04 5.35
C LEU A 27 -10.28 11.56 5.34
N ARG A 28 -11.50 12.05 5.57
CA ARG A 28 -11.78 13.50 5.68
C ARG A 28 -11.00 14.11 6.83
N THR A 29 -11.05 13.50 8.02
CA THR A 29 -10.28 13.98 9.17
C THR A 29 -8.78 13.97 8.87
N ALA A 30 -8.26 12.93 8.23
CA ALA A 30 -6.85 12.87 7.87
C ALA A 30 -6.44 14.02 6.93
N LEU A 31 -7.22 14.28 5.88
CA LEU A 31 -6.98 15.37 4.93
C LEU A 31 -7.05 16.76 5.59
N GLU A 32 -7.93 16.95 6.57
CA GLU A 32 -8.08 18.21 7.31
C GLU A 32 -6.94 18.45 8.31
N ARG A 33 -6.46 17.40 8.97
CA ARG A 33 -5.51 17.50 10.09
C ARG A 33 -4.05 17.34 9.68
N ILE A 34 -3.77 16.62 8.60
CA ILE A 34 -2.40 16.24 8.20
C ILE A 34 -2.05 16.94 6.88
N PRO A 35 -1.23 18.00 6.91
CA PRO A 35 -0.65 18.58 5.70
C PRO A 35 0.21 17.55 4.96
N ARG A 36 0.41 17.72 3.65
CA ARG A 36 1.28 16.84 2.85
C ARG A 36 0.98 15.34 3.09
N LEU A 37 -0.30 14.98 3.17
CA LEU A 37 -0.76 13.60 3.29
C LEU A 37 -0.78 12.95 1.90
N ALA A 38 -0.31 11.71 1.79
CA ALA A 38 -0.41 10.95 0.55
C ALA A 38 -0.79 9.48 0.76
N LEU A 39 -1.57 8.94 -0.19
CA LEU A 39 -1.84 7.49 -0.27
C LEU A 39 -0.65 6.76 -0.89
N ALA A 40 -0.13 5.76 -0.18
CA ALA A 40 0.79 4.77 -0.73
C ALA A 40 -0.01 3.64 -1.39
N CYS A 41 -0.30 3.77 -2.69
CA CYS A 41 -1.16 2.84 -3.42
C CYS A 41 -0.34 1.73 -4.08
N SER A 42 -0.46 0.50 -3.57
CA SER A 42 0.10 -0.70 -4.22
C SER A 42 -0.81 -1.32 -5.27
N PHE A 43 -2.00 -0.75 -5.47
CA PHE A 43 -3.10 -1.27 -6.31
C PHE A 43 -3.57 -2.68 -5.89
N GLY A 44 -3.38 -3.04 -4.61
CA GLY A 44 -4.09 -4.15 -3.99
C GLY A 44 -5.57 -3.82 -3.75
N ALA A 45 -6.39 -4.82 -3.45
CA ALA A 45 -7.82 -4.66 -3.22
C ALA A 45 -8.15 -3.53 -2.22
N GLU A 46 -7.42 -3.47 -1.11
CA GLU A 46 -7.57 -2.45 -0.06
C GLU A 46 -7.24 -1.04 -0.55
N ASP A 47 -6.10 -0.91 -1.24
CA ASP A 47 -5.65 0.40 -1.72
C ASP A 47 -6.54 0.91 -2.85
N MET A 48 -7.19 0.02 -3.61
CA MET A 48 -8.18 0.40 -4.62
C MET A 48 -9.48 0.93 -3.99
N VAL A 49 -9.92 0.35 -2.86
CA VAL A 49 -11.03 0.90 -2.07
C VAL A 49 -10.68 2.28 -1.54
N ILE A 50 -9.51 2.43 -0.91
CA ILE A 50 -9.07 3.72 -0.37
C ILE A 50 -8.93 4.76 -1.49
N LEU A 51 -8.38 4.37 -2.64
CA LEU A 51 -8.24 5.26 -3.79
C LEU A 51 -9.60 5.74 -4.30
N ASP A 52 -10.56 4.83 -4.45
CA ASP A 52 -11.93 5.17 -4.88
C ASP A 52 -12.61 6.16 -3.92
N LEU A 53 -12.50 5.91 -2.61
CA LEU A 53 -13.02 6.80 -1.57
C LEU A 53 -12.32 8.16 -1.58
N LEU A 54 -10.98 8.15 -1.63
CA LEU A 54 -10.16 9.33 -1.57
C LEU A 54 -10.44 10.27 -2.75
N MET A 55 -10.54 9.73 -3.96
CA MET A 55 -10.83 10.52 -5.17
C MET A 55 -12.25 11.09 -5.20
N LYS A 56 -13.21 10.49 -4.47
CA LYS A 56 -14.55 11.06 -4.26
C LYS A 56 -14.55 12.20 -3.23
N ILE A 57 -13.63 12.17 -2.27
CA ILE A 57 -13.51 13.17 -1.20
C ILE A 57 -12.71 14.38 -1.69
N ASP A 58 -11.54 14.12 -2.27
CA ASP A 58 -10.60 15.12 -2.78
C ASP A 58 -9.91 14.58 -4.05
N PRO A 59 -10.35 15.00 -5.25
CA PRO A 59 -9.74 14.61 -6.52
C PRO A 59 -8.28 15.02 -6.69
N GLU A 60 -7.79 15.97 -5.89
CA GLU A 60 -6.41 16.46 -5.93
C GLU A 60 -5.51 15.80 -4.88
N ALA A 61 -6.07 14.88 -4.08
CA ALA A 61 -5.31 14.19 -3.03
C ALA A 61 -4.06 13.52 -3.59
N SER A 62 -2.96 13.59 -2.85
CA SER A 62 -1.68 13.05 -3.31
C SER A 62 -1.67 11.53 -3.27
N VAL A 63 -1.30 10.89 -4.39
CA VAL A 63 -1.15 9.44 -4.49
C VAL A 63 0.24 9.12 -5.02
N PHE A 64 0.92 8.15 -4.42
CA PHE A 64 2.17 7.62 -4.95
C PHE A 64 2.17 6.09 -4.93
N TYR A 65 3.00 5.49 -5.77
CA TYR A 65 3.24 4.05 -5.75
C TYR A 65 4.73 3.75 -5.89
N LEU A 66 5.16 2.66 -5.25
CA LEU A 66 6.53 2.15 -5.35
C LEU A 66 6.61 1.22 -6.56
N ASP A 67 7.31 1.66 -7.59
CA ASP A 67 7.56 0.88 -8.79
C ASP A 67 8.87 0.12 -8.67
N THR A 68 8.79 -1.13 -8.24
CA THR A 68 9.99 -1.94 -8.03
C THR A 68 10.60 -2.49 -9.31
N ASP A 69 10.14 -2.10 -10.50
CA ASP A 69 10.43 -2.71 -11.82
C ASP A 69 10.19 -4.22 -11.89
N LEU A 70 9.51 -4.78 -10.88
CA LEU A 70 9.28 -6.22 -10.71
C LEU A 70 7.80 -6.49 -10.38
N LEU A 71 6.91 -5.52 -10.62
CA LEU A 71 5.47 -5.72 -10.44
C LEU A 71 4.90 -6.57 -11.57
N PHE A 72 3.72 -7.16 -11.36
CA PHE A 72 3.02 -7.86 -12.43
C PHE A 72 2.59 -6.88 -13.53
N PRO A 73 2.58 -7.31 -14.81
CA PRO A 73 1.92 -6.56 -15.88
C PRO A 73 0.48 -6.18 -15.54
N GLU A 74 -0.26 -7.07 -14.87
CA GLU A 74 -1.63 -6.81 -14.41
C GLU A 74 -1.71 -5.68 -13.37
N THR A 75 -0.69 -5.51 -12.53
CA THR A 75 -0.61 -4.37 -11.59
C THR A 75 -0.41 -3.06 -12.35
N TYR A 76 0.43 -3.06 -13.39
CA TYR A 76 0.60 -1.86 -14.24
C TYR A 76 -0.65 -1.53 -15.04
N ALA A 77 -1.34 -2.55 -15.59
CA ALA A 77 -2.60 -2.35 -16.30
C ALA A 77 -3.68 -1.78 -15.38
N LEU A 78 -3.79 -2.28 -14.14
CA LEU A 78 -4.71 -1.73 -13.14
C LEU A 78 -4.37 -0.30 -12.76
N ARG A 79 -3.08 0.03 -12.57
CA ARG A 79 -2.63 1.40 -12.35
C ARG A 79 -3.15 2.32 -13.45
N ASP A 80 -2.94 1.95 -14.71
CA ASP A 80 -3.33 2.77 -15.86
C ASP A 80 -4.85 2.94 -15.94
N GLU A 81 -5.60 1.87 -15.66
CA GLU A 81 -7.05 1.91 -15.56
C GLU A 81 -7.53 2.82 -14.41
N ALA A 82 -6.89 2.74 -13.24
CA ALA A 82 -7.22 3.58 -12.10
C ALA A 82 -6.97 5.07 -12.38
N VAL A 83 -5.83 5.40 -13.00
CA VAL A 83 -5.53 6.78 -13.44
C VAL A 83 -6.59 7.27 -14.42
N ARG A 84 -6.98 6.45 -15.40
CA ARG A 84 -8.01 6.81 -16.38
C ARG A 84 -9.40 6.97 -15.76
N ARG A 85 -9.78 6.08 -14.84
CA ARG A 85 -11.10 6.07 -14.19
C ARG A 85 -11.27 7.24 -13.23
N TYR A 86 -10.27 7.49 -12.39
CA TYR A 86 -10.36 8.46 -11.31
C TYR A 86 -9.77 9.82 -11.68
N GLY A 87 -9.10 9.93 -12.84
CA GLY A 87 -8.52 11.18 -13.30
C GLY A 87 -7.38 11.68 -12.39
N ILE A 88 -6.57 10.77 -11.84
CA ILE A 88 -5.52 11.08 -10.83
C ILE A 88 -4.42 11.91 -11.49
N PRO A 89 -4.39 13.24 -11.31
CA PRO A 89 -3.52 14.10 -12.10
C PRO A 89 -2.05 14.05 -11.61
N ASN A 90 -1.86 13.59 -10.38
CA ASN A 90 -0.62 13.69 -9.62
C ASN A 90 -0.09 12.32 -9.13
N LEU A 91 -0.42 11.21 -9.82
CA LEU A 91 0.12 9.90 -9.44
C LEU A 91 1.66 9.91 -9.54
N ARG A 92 2.33 9.90 -8.39
CA ARG A 92 3.79 9.91 -8.29
C ARG A 92 4.33 8.48 -8.39
N ARG A 93 5.03 8.20 -9.48
CA ARG A 93 5.81 6.96 -9.64
C ARG A 93 7.15 7.10 -8.91
N ILE A 94 7.34 6.30 -7.87
CA ILE A 94 8.57 6.29 -7.07
C ILE A 94 9.40 5.08 -7.49
N ARG A 95 10.63 5.31 -7.94
CA ARG A 95 11.53 4.25 -8.44
C ARG A 95 12.71 4.03 -7.50
N PRO A 96 13.32 2.84 -7.52
CA PRO A 96 14.62 2.58 -6.93
C PRO A 96 15.71 3.42 -7.60
N ASP A 97 16.76 3.73 -6.84
CA ASP A 97 17.93 4.45 -7.37
C ASP A 97 18.70 3.64 -8.41
N LEU A 98 18.66 2.30 -8.29
CA LEU A 98 19.32 1.37 -9.20
C LEU A 98 18.32 0.76 -10.18
N SER A 99 18.69 0.71 -11.47
CA SER A 99 18.02 -0.16 -12.44
C SER A 99 18.27 -1.64 -12.10
N LEU A 100 17.53 -2.56 -12.73
CA LEU A 100 17.76 -3.99 -12.51
C LEU A 100 19.15 -4.42 -12.99
N GLU A 101 19.63 -3.84 -14.10
CA GLU A 101 20.95 -4.09 -14.66
C GLU A 101 22.05 -3.57 -13.73
N ALA A 102 21.92 -2.35 -13.20
CA ALA A 102 22.89 -1.78 -12.27
C ALA A 102 22.92 -2.57 -10.95
N GLN A 103 21.75 -2.96 -10.44
CA GLN A 103 21.65 -3.82 -9.27
C GLN A 103 22.31 -5.18 -9.52
N ALA A 104 22.12 -5.79 -10.70
CA ALA A 104 22.73 -7.06 -11.05
C ALA A 104 24.26 -6.97 -11.16
N ALA A 105 24.78 -5.86 -11.69
CA ALA A 105 26.22 -5.62 -11.77
C ALA A 105 26.90 -5.53 -10.40
N GLU A 106 26.19 -4.99 -9.40
CA GLU A 106 26.75 -4.78 -8.04
C GLU A 106 26.48 -5.95 -7.09
N TYR A 107 25.26 -6.50 -7.11
CA TYR A 107 24.78 -7.50 -6.14
C TYR A 107 24.53 -8.90 -6.75
N GLY A 108 24.68 -9.04 -8.07
CA GLY A 108 24.39 -10.24 -8.84
C GLY A 108 22.94 -10.34 -9.32
N GLU A 109 22.74 -11.17 -10.34
CA GLU A 109 21.42 -11.44 -10.95
C GLU A 109 20.39 -11.96 -9.94
N ALA A 110 19.12 -11.68 -10.24
CA ALA A 110 17.96 -12.21 -9.49
C ALA A 110 18.06 -12.03 -7.96
N LEU A 111 18.47 -10.84 -7.51
CA LEU A 111 18.65 -10.54 -6.08
C LEU A 111 17.41 -10.87 -5.24
N TRP A 112 16.20 -10.67 -5.78
CA TRP A 112 14.93 -11.03 -5.13
C TRP A 112 14.81 -12.50 -4.71
N SER A 113 15.58 -13.41 -5.33
CA SER A 113 15.63 -14.83 -4.98
C SER A 113 16.81 -15.18 -4.08
N ARG A 114 17.92 -14.45 -4.19
CA ARG A 114 19.17 -14.74 -3.46
C ARG A 114 19.24 -14.04 -2.12
N ASP A 115 18.79 -12.79 -2.07
CA ASP A 115 18.70 -11.94 -0.89
C ASP A 115 17.44 -11.05 -1.00
N PRO A 116 16.25 -11.61 -0.68
CA PRO A 116 14.98 -10.90 -0.80
C PRO A 116 14.89 -9.68 0.11
N ASP A 117 15.59 -9.68 1.26
CA ASP A 117 15.59 -8.58 2.21
C ASP A 117 16.37 -7.39 1.65
N LEU A 118 17.58 -7.62 1.12
CA LEU A 118 18.34 -6.57 0.44
C LEU A 118 17.62 -6.05 -0.81
N CYS A 119 17.02 -6.94 -1.61
CA CYS A 119 16.20 -6.54 -2.75
C CYS A 119 15.02 -5.66 -2.32
N CYS A 120 14.30 -6.03 -1.25
CA CYS A 120 13.19 -5.22 -0.73
C CYS A 120 13.70 -3.91 -0.14
N TYR A 121 14.87 -3.91 0.50
CA TYR A 121 15.47 -2.69 1.03
C TYR A 121 15.72 -1.67 -0.09
N LEU A 122 16.50 -2.07 -1.10
CA LEU A 122 16.87 -1.21 -2.24
C LEU A 122 15.66 -0.77 -3.07
N ARG A 123 14.70 -1.69 -3.29
CA ARG A 123 13.60 -1.43 -4.23
C ARG A 123 12.31 -0.90 -3.61
N LYS A 124 12.15 -0.99 -2.28
CA LYS A 124 10.91 -0.54 -1.61
C LYS A 124 11.21 0.36 -0.44
N VAL A 125 12.06 -0.10 0.48
CA VAL A 125 12.25 0.59 1.76
C VAL A 125 12.97 1.92 1.56
N GLN A 126 14.11 1.92 0.87
CA GLN A 126 14.89 3.14 0.62
C GLN A 126 14.09 4.18 -0.21
N PRO A 127 13.42 3.82 -1.31
CA PRO A 127 12.58 4.78 -2.04
C PRO A 127 11.39 5.29 -1.21
N LEU A 128 10.81 4.45 -0.35
CA LEU A 128 9.74 4.87 0.57
C LEU A 128 10.27 5.88 1.60
N GLU A 129 11.44 5.63 2.19
CA GLU A 129 12.09 6.54 3.14
C GLU A 129 12.32 7.92 2.53
N GLN A 130 12.82 7.98 1.30
CA GLN A 130 13.05 9.24 0.57
C GLN A 130 11.74 10.03 0.36
N VAL A 131 10.64 9.35 0.04
CA VAL A 131 9.35 10.00 -0.20
C VAL A 131 8.71 10.47 1.10
N LEU A 132 8.69 9.62 2.13
CA LEU A 132 8.07 9.94 3.42
C LEU A 132 8.82 11.04 4.17
N ALA A 133 10.13 11.23 3.93
CA ALA A 133 10.90 12.35 4.47
C ALA A 133 10.31 13.73 4.08
N GLY A 134 9.54 13.81 2.99
CA GLY A 134 8.87 15.02 2.53
C GLY A 134 7.41 15.18 2.96
N LEU A 135 6.82 14.21 3.66
CA LEU A 135 5.40 14.16 4.04
C LEU A 135 5.23 14.32 5.56
N ASP A 136 4.05 14.78 6.00
CA ASP A 136 3.70 14.74 7.42
C ASP A 136 2.88 13.49 7.79
N GLY A 137 2.29 12.83 6.79
CA GLY A 137 1.66 11.54 6.97
C GLY A 137 1.39 10.79 5.67
N TRP A 138 0.97 9.55 5.83
CA TRP A 138 0.68 8.64 4.73
C TRP A 138 -0.50 7.71 5.04
N ILE A 139 -1.26 7.39 4.00
CA ILE A 139 -2.42 6.50 4.07
C ILE A 139 -1.99 5.12 3.55
N THR A 140 -2.40 4.04 4.22
CA THR A 140 -2.12 2.65 3.80
C THR A 140 -3.36 1.75 3.86
N GLY A 141 -3.42 0.73 3.00
CA GLY A 141 -4.43 -0.34 3.03
C GLY A 141 -4.16 -1.46 4.05
N ILE A 142 -3.49 -1.15 5.17
CA ILE A 142 -3.29 -2.12 6.25
C ILE A 142 -4.63 -2.40 6.95
N ARG A 143 -4.92 -3.70 7.12
CA ARG A 143 -6.00 -4.22 7.97
C ARG A 143 -5.44 -5.16 9.03
N ARG A 144 -6.13 -5.25 10.16
CA ARG A 144 -5.71 -6.06 11.31
C ARG A 144 -5.66 -7.56 11.01
N GLU A 145 -6.59 -8.07 10.22
CA GLU A 145 -6.68 -9.52 9.93
C GLU A 145 -5.59 -10.01 8.97
N GLN A 146 -4.92 -9.11 8.24
CA GLN A 146 -4.00 -9.50 7.16
C GLN A 146 -2.81 -10.32 7.68
N ALA A 147 -2.33 -10.06 8.90
CA ALA A 147 -1.22 -10.79 9.50
C ALA A 147 -1.16 -10.55 11.02
N PRO A 148 -0.59 -11.47 11.82
CA PRO A 148 -0.38 -11.26 13.26
C PRO A 148 0.39 -9.98 13.60
N THR A 149 1.34 -9.58 12.74
CA THR A 149 2.12 -8.34 12.90
C THR A 149 1.29 -7.07 12.73
N ARG A 150 0.07 -7.17 12.17
CA ARG A 150 -0.86 -6.05 11.92
C ARG A 150 -2.03 -6.03 12.90
N ALA A 151 -2.14 -7.03 13.78
CA ALA A 151 -3.30 -7.21 14.66
C ALA A 151 -3.56 -6.04 15.63
N ARG A 152 -2.60 -5.13 15.80
CA ARG A 152 -2.71 -3.92 16.64
C ARG A 152 -2.73 -2.62 15.82
N ALA A 153 -2.88 -2.70 14.50
CA ALA A 153 -3.00 -1.51 13.66
C ALA A 153 -4.27 -0.74 14.04
N GLU A 154 -4.13 0.58 14.20
CA GLU A 154 -5.21 1.51 14.52
C GLU A 154 -5.49 2.42 13.32
N VAL A 155 -6.62 3.12 13.31
CA VAL A 155 -6.99 4.01 12.20
C VAL A 155 -6.05 5.22 12.06
N PHE A 156 -5.47 5.67 13.17
CA PHE A 156 -4.37 6.64 13.24
C PHE A 156 -3.26 6.09 14.15
N GLU A 157 -2.00 6.20 13.73
CA GLU A 157 -0.84 5.84 14.54
C GLU A 157 0.40 6.63 14.11
N ILE A 158 1.43 6.64 14.95
CA ILE A 158 2.74 7.17 14.55
C ILE A 158 3.52 6.04 13.89
N ASP A 159 4.01 6.26 12.68
CA ASP A 159 5.01 5.37 12.12
C ASP A 159 6.36 5.67 12.77
N GLY A 160 6.72 4.89 13.79
CA GLY A 160 7.98 5.09 14.53
C GLY A 160 9.23 4.92 13.69
N LYS A 161 9.16 4.26 12.52
CA LYS A 161 10.29 4.09 11.62
C LYS A 161 10.53 5.36 10.81
N PHE A 162 9.47 5.97 10.29
CA PHE A 162 9.57 7.13 9.40
C PHE A 162 9.34 8.47 10.09
N GLY A 163 8.81 8.46 11.31
CA GLY A 163 8.51 9.69 12.08
C GLY A 163 7.39 10.53 11.48
N VAL A 164 6.40 9.89 10.84
CA VAL A 164 5.23 10.53 10.22
C VAL A 164 3.94 9.90 10.72
N VAL A 165 2.80 10.59 10.57
CA VAL A 165 1.50 10.03 10.91
C VAL A 165 1.10 8.97 9.89
N LYS A 166 0.68 7.79 10.34
CA LYS A 166 0.16 6.73 9.47
C LYS A 166 -1.34 6.57 9.69
N VAL A 167 -2.09 6.60 8.61
CA VAL A 167 -3.55 6.47 8.60
C VAL A 167 -3.92 5.15 7.92
N ASN A 168 -4.73 4.33 8.59
CA ASN A 168 -5.19 3.04 8.07
C ASN A 168 -6.73 3.01 8.07
N PRO A 169 -7.40 3.63 7.08
CA PRO A 169 -8.87 3.81 7.10
C PRO A 169 -9.64 2.49 7.12
N LEU A 170 -9.01 1.40 6.66
CA LEU A 170 -9.60 0.07 6.61
C LEU A 170 -9.09 -0.85 7.73
N ALA A 171 -8.45 -0.31 8.78
CA ALA A 171 -7.81 -1.11 9.84
C ALA A 171 -8.74 -2.20 10.40
N TYR A 172 -10.02 -1.87 10.57
CA TYR A 172 -11.06 -2.70 11.16
C TYR A 172 -11.94 -3.43 10.16
N TRP A 173 -11.74 -3.23 8.85
CA TRP A 173 -12.48 -3.96 7.82
C TRP A 173 -12.00 -5.41 7.71
N THR A 174 -12.94 -6.31 7.47
CA THR A 174 -12.66 -7.69 7.05
C THR A 174 -12.36 -7.75 5.56
N TRP A 175 -11.86 -8.88 5.08
CA TRP A 175 -11.71 -9.14 3.65
C TRP A 175 -13.03 -9.04 2.90
N ASP A 176 -14.11 -9.52 3.51
CA ASP A 176 -15.43 -9.49 2.92
C ASP A 176 -15.94 -8.06 2.78
N ASP A 177 -15.67 -7.18 3.77
CA ASP A 177 -16.02 -5.75 3.67
C ASP A 177 -15.32 -5.08 2.47
N VAL A 178 -14.02 -5.35 2.28
CA VAL A 178 -13.24 -4.83 1.15
C VAL A 178 -13.89 -5.26 -0.18
N TRP A 179 -14.20 -6.54 -0.33
CA TRP A 179 -14.77 -7.04 -1.58
C TRP A 179 -16.23 -6.67 -1.78
N ASN A 180 -17.00 -6.55 -0.71
CA ASN A 180 -18.36 -6.04 -0.76
C ASN A 180 -18.35 -4.61 -1.28
N TYR A 181 -17.44 -3.76 -0.81
CA TYR A 181 -17.28 -2.41 -1.33
C TYR A 181 -16.85 -2.42 -2.80
N ILE A 182 -15.82 -3.20 -3.17
CA ILE A 182 -15.33 -3.29 -4.55
C ILE A 182 -16.46 -3.63 -5.52
N ARG A 183 -17.26 -4.66 -5.19
CA ARG A 183 -18.39 -5.10 -6.02
C ARG A 183 -19.53 -4.10 -6.04
N ALA A 184 -19.85 -3.48 -4.90
CA ALA A 184 -20.97 -2.55 -4.80
C ALA A 184 -20.72 -1.23 -5.56
N HIS A 185 -19.45 -0.84 -5.74
CA HIS A 185 -19.06 0.43 -6.36
C HIS A 185 -18.33 0.28 -7.70
N ASP A 186 -18.29 -0.94 -8.25
CA ASP A 186 -17.58 -1.26 -9.49
C ASP A 186 -16.13 -0.73 -9.49
N VAL A 187 -15.43 -0.90 -8.36
CA VAL A 187 -14.02 -0.49 -8.22
C VAL A 187 -13.16 -1.42 -9.07
N PRO A 188 -12.29 -0.91 -9.96
CA PRO A 188 -11.41 -1.76 -10.72
C PRO A 188 -10.44 -2.47 -9.76
N TYR A 189 -10.18 -3.75 -10.00
CA TYR A 189 -9.29 -4.55 -9.18
C TYR A 189 -8.38 -5.42 -10.04
N ASN A 190 -7.33 -5.96 -9.43
CA ASN A 190 -6.33 -6.72 -10.17
C ASN A 190 -6.91 -8.09 -10.56
N PRO A 191 -6.95 -8.46 -11.85
CA PRO A 191 -7.55 -9.73 -12.29
C PRO A 191 -6.80 -10.97 -11.76
N LEU A 192 -5.61 -10.82 -11.16
CA LEU A 192 -4.95 -11.90 -10.43
C LEU A 192 -5.73 -12.35 -9.19
N HIS A 193 -6.57 -11.51 -8.60
CA HIS A 193 -7.45 -11.92 -7.49
C HIS A 193 -8.37 -13.07 -7.90
N ASP A 194 -8.89 -13.06 -9.14
CA ASP A 194 -9.73 -14.14 -9.69
C ASP A 194 -8.93 -15.41 -10.02
N ARG A 195 -7.59 -15.32 -9.99
CA ARG A 195 -6.65 -16.43 -10.24
C ARG A 195 -6.01 -16.94 -8.95
N GLY A 196 -6.60 -16.64 -7.80
CA GLY A 196 -6.16 -17.13 -6.50
C GLY A 196 -5.00 -16.34 -5.89
N TYR A 197 -4.81 -15.06 -6.26
CA TYR A 197 -3.84 -14.17 -5.64
C TYR A 197 -4.52 -13.19 -4.67
N PRO A 198 -4.83 -13.57 -3.42
CA PRO A 198 -5.42 -12.65 -2.44
C PRO A 198 -4.47 -11.55 -1.99
N SER A 199 -3.16 -11.78 -1.98
CA SER A 199 -2.15 -10.75 -1.73
C SER A 199 -1.15 -10.66 -2.86
N ILE A 200 -1.04 -9.48 -3.47
CA ILE A 200 -0.20 -9.24 -4.65
C ILE A 200 1.01 -8.39 -4.24
N GLY A 201 2.18 -8.74 -4.75
CA GLY A 201 3.42 -8.01 -4.57
C GLY A 201 4.20 -7.96 -5.88
N CYS A 202 5.52 -8.05 -5.78
CA CYS A 202 6.37 -8.23 -6.96
C CYS A 202 6.12 -9.61 -7.56
N ALA A 203 6.08 -9.70 -8.89
CA ALA A 203 5.89 -10.91 -9.66
C ALA A 203 6.77 -12.08 -9.21
N PRO A 204 8.10 -11.93 -9.04
CA PRO A 204 8.94 -13.08 -8.69
C PRO A 204 8.80 -13.55 -7.23
N CYS A 205 8.09 -12.80 -6.37
CA CYS A 205 7.96 -13.09 -4.94
C CYS A 205 6.49 -13.38 -4.53
N THR A 206 5.62 -13.61 -5.50
CA THR A 206 4.18 -13.78 -5.28
C THR A 206 3.66 -14.96 -6.09
N ARG A 207 3.00 -15.90 -5.41
CA ARG A 207 2.29 -17.05 -6.02
C ARG A 207 0.80 -17.03 -5.63
N PRO A 208 -0.08 -17.75 -6.34
CA PRO A 208 -1.44 -17.95 -5.86
C PRO A 208 -1.44 -18.84 -4.61
N VAL A 209 -2.49 -18.71 -3.81
CA VAL A 209 -2.74 -19.56 -2.64
C VAL A 209 -3.71 -20.69 -2.97
N LYS A 210 -3.59 -21.81 -2.26
CA LYS A 210 -4.53 -22.93 -2.35
C LYS A 210 -5.74 -22.70 -1.43
N PRO A 211 -6.89 -23.35 -1.69
CA PRO A 211 -8.01 -23.34 -0.76
C PRO A 211 -7.57 -23.73 0.66
N GLY A 212 -7.92 -22.91 1.65
CA GLY A 212 -7.57 -23.12 3.07
C GLY A 212 -6.17 -22.64 3.47
N GLU A 213 -5.32 -22.21 2.55
CA GLU A 213 -4.09 -21.48 2.93
C GLU A 213 -4.43 -20.07 3.43
N ASP A 214 -3.55 -19.52 4.29
CA ASP A 214 -3.59 -18.12 4.69
C ASP A 214 -3.54 -17.19 3.46
N LEU A 215 -4.30 -16.08 3.49
CA LEU A 215 -4.42 -15.13 2.36
C LEU A 215 -3.09 -14.45 1.99
N ARG A 216 -2.07 -14.52 2.84
CA ARG A 216 -0.71 -14.03 2.55
C ARG A 216 0.31 -15.14 2.35
N ALA A 217 -0.07 -16.41 2.40
CA ALA A 217 0.83 -17.56 2.22
C ALA A 217 1.57 -17.56 0.86
N GLY A 218 1.03 -16.84 -0.13
CA GLY A 218 1.64 -16.69 -1.46
C GLY A 218 2.76 -15.65 -1.53
N ARG A 219 3.00 -14.88 -0.46
CA ARG A 219 4.01 -13.81 -0.41
C ARG A 219 5.35 -14.36 0.07
N TRP A 220 6.45 -13.72 -0.35
CA TRP A 220 7.83 -14.15 -0.03
C TRP A 220 8.11 -15.61 -0.46
N SER A 221 7.35 -16.09 -1.44
CA SER A 221 7.55 -17.37 -2.10
C SER A 221 8.28 -17.07 -3.41
N PRO A 222 9.63 -17.20 -3.48
CA PRO A 222 10.32 -17.03 -4.75
C PRO A 222 9.73 -18.00 -5.76
N THR A 223 9.06 -17.46 -6.78
CA THR A 223 8.61 -18.26 -7.92
C THR A 223 9.85 -18.49 -8.76
N ARG A 224 10.28 -19.75 -8.93
CA ARG A 224 11.29 -20.05 -9.95
C ARG A 224 10.79 -19.48 -11.28
N PRO A 225 11.61 -18.75 -12.05
CA PRO A 225 11.22 -18.38 -13.39
C PRO A 225 10.81 -19.67 -14.12
N ALA A 226 9.63 -19.67 -14.74
CA ALA A 226 9.35 -20.64 -15.77
C ALA A 226 10.42 -20.44 -16.85
N HIS A 227 11.09 -21.54 -17.20
CA HIS A 227 12.18 -21.60 -18.17
C HIS A 227 11.93 -20.79 -19.44
#